data_AF-A0A966N710-F1
#
_entry.id   AF-A0A966N710-F1
#
_cell.length_a   1.000
_cell.length_b   1.000
_cell.length_c   1.000
_cell.angle_alpha   90.00
_cell.angle_beta   90.00
_cell.angle_gamma   90.00
#
_symmetry.space_group_name_H-M   'P 1'
#
loop_
_entity.id
_entity.type
_entity.pdbx_description
1 polymer ?
#
loop_
_entity_poly.entity_id
_entity_poly.type
_entity_poly.pdbx_seq_one_letter_code
_entity_poly.pdbx_strand_id
1 'polypeptide(L)'
;MSHGRFRDRHQAPVKPEVVHYQKGEHHKDRHKRRLEINVEQFSGQAQEWAEIHSVFCRISNRGHHWKFQRNGIHVEWWPESAKCVINRDQTNGVHVHEFPQLLVILKREFDVED
;
A
#
# COMPACT_ATOMS: atom_id res chain seq x y z
N MET A 1 -3.70 -19.08 16.96
CA MET A 1 -3.06 -17.82 17.38
C MET A 1 -3.83 -16.66 16.75
N SER A 2 -4.52 -15.85 17.56
CA SER A 2 -5.36 -14.76 17.04
C SER A 2 -4.50 -13.54 16.73
N HIS A 3 -4.19 -13.35 15.45
CA HIS A 3 -3.58 -12.11 14.98
C HIS A 3 -4.56 -10.96 15.23
N GLY A 4 -4.09 -9.94 15.95
CA GLY A 4 -4.88 -8.79 16.39
C GLY A 4 -5.68 -8.20 15.23
N ARG A 5 -7.01 -8.30 15.33
CA ARG A 5 -7.91 -7.66 14.38
C ARG A 5 -7.84 -6.16 14.61
N PHE A 6 -7.39 -5.41 13.61
CA PHE A 6 -7.63 -3.96 13.55
C PHE A 6 -9.12 -3.69 13.84
N ARG A 7 -9.38 -2.71 14.70
CA ARG A 7 -10.73 -2.27 15.06
C ARG A 7 -11.54 -1.78 13.85
N ASP A 8 -10.85 -1.40 12.78
CA ASP A 8 -11.43 -1.03 11.49
C ASP A 8 -10.59 -1.69 10.39
N ARG A 9 -11.21 -2.60 9.62
CA ARG A 9 -10.53 -3.30 8.51
C ARG A 9 -10.28 -2.37 7.32
N HIS A 10 -10.87 -1.18 7.30
CA HIS A 10 -10.79 -0.24 6.19
C HIS A 10 -9.72 0.84 6.37
N GLN A 11 -9.09 0.95 7.54
CA GLN A 11 -8.06 1.95 7.80
C GLN A 11 -6.66 1.35 7.73
N ALA A 12 -5.70 2.15 7.24
CA ALA A 12 -4.29 1.82 7.33
C ALA A 12 -3.88 1.52 8.79
N PRO A 13 -2.94 0.60 8.99
CA PRO A 13 -2.53 0.15 10.32
C PRO A 13 -1.76 1.22 11.12
N VAL A 14 -1.19 2.21 10.43
CA VAL A 14 -0.42 3.32 11.01
C VAL A 14 -0.86 4.64 10.37
N LYS A 15 -0.58 5.76 11.03
CA LYS A 15 -0.87 7.10 10.48
C LYS A 15 0.03 7.40 9.28
N PRO A 16 -0.43 8.22 8.32
CA PRO A 16 0.44 8.69 7.24
C PRO A 16 1.49 9.65 7.83
N GLU A 17 2.73 9.50 7.39
CA GLU A 17 3.91 10.25 7.82
C GLU A 17 4.48 11.13 6.71
N VAL A 18 4.15 10.86 5.44
CA VAL A 18 4.74 11.57 4.29
C VAL A 18 3.70 12.48 3.65
N VAL A 19 2.52 11.95 3.32
CA VAL A 19 1.51 12.71 2.56
C VAL A 19 0.43 13.27 3.48
N HIS A 20 0.70 14.46 4.02
CA HIS A 20 -0.26 15.20 4.84
C HIS A 20 -1.19 16.09 4.01
N TYR A 21 -2.40 16.29 4.54
CA TYR A 21 -3.33 17.31 4.05
C TYR A 21 -2.71 18.70 4.23
N GLN A 22 -2.83 19.53 3.19
CA GLN A 22 -2.45 20.94 3.26
C GLN A 22 -3.70 21.81 3.28
N LYS A 23 -3.73 22.83 4.14
CA LYS A 23 -4.92 23.71 4.26
C LYS A 23 -5.24 24.36 2.92
N GLY A 24 -6.47 24.17 2.44
CA GLY A 24 -6.94 24.67 1.14
C GLY A 24 -6.64 23.76 -0.05
N GLU A 25 -5.98 22.62 0.16
CA GLU A 25 -5.68 21.65 -0.89
C GLU A 25 -6.94 20.97 -1.42
N HIS A 26 -7.07 20.96 -2.74
CA HIS A 26 -8.13 20.23 -3.41
C HIS A 26 -7.83 18.73 -3.40
N HIS A 27 -8.85 17.88 -3.26
CA HIS A 27 -8.67 16.44 -3.15
C HIS A 27 -7.91 15.82 -4.34
N LYS A 28 -8.11 16.35 -5.56
CA LYS A 28 -7.37 15.90 -6.76
C LYS A 28 -5.88 16.18 -6.67
N ASP A 29 -5.49 17.34 -6.12
CA ASP A 29 -4.07 17.70 -5.96
C ASP A 29 -3.41 16.78 -4.95
N ARG A 30 -4.13 16.44 -3.88
CA ARG A 30 -3.69 15.46 -2.89
C ARG A 30 -3.50 14.06 -3.51
N HIS A 31 -4.45 13.62 -4.34
CA HIS A 31 -4.35 12.31 -5.00
C HIS A 31 -3.14 12.25 -5.95
N LYS A 32 -2.92 13.32 -6.70
CA LYS A 32 -1.74 13.47 -7.58
C LYS A 32 -0.44 13.42 -6.77
N ARG A 33 -0.33 14.19 -5.69
CA ARG A 33 0.84 14.17 -4.80
C ARG A 33 1.10 12.81 -4.19
N ARG A 34 0.06 12.09 -3.76
CA ARG A 34 0.20 10.71 -3.25
C ARG A 34 0.83 9.82 -4.31
N LEU A 35 0.30 9.86 -5.52
CA LEU A 35 0.87 9.08 -6.62
C LEU A 35 2.33 9.44 -6.86
N GLU A 36 2.63 10.73 -7.07
CA GLU A 36 3.98 11.22 -7.36
C GLU A 36 4.98 10.79 -6.29
N ILE A 37 4.67 11.05 -5.01
CA ILE A 37 5.53 10.66 -3.88
C ILE A 37 5.76 9.15 -3.85
N ASN A 38 4.70 8.34 -4.03
CA ASN A 38 4.84 6.89 -4.02
C ASN A 38 5.67 6.35 -5.18
N VAL A 39 5.49 6.91 -6.38
CA VAL A 39 6.26 6.49 -7.55
C VAL A 39 7.72 6.94 -7.43
N GLU A 40 7.96 8.21 -7.09
CA GLU A 40 9.30 8.80 -7.10
C GLU A 40 10.16 8.32 -5.93
N GLN A 41 9.59 8.19 -4.73
CA GLN A 41 10.37 7.91 -3.52
C GLN A 41 10.35 6.42 -3.13
N PHE A 42 9.26 5.71 -3.43
CA PHE A 42 9.01 4.39 -2.84
C PHE A 42 8.97 3.22 -3.83
N SER A 43 8.90 3.46 -5.14
CA SER A 43 8.83 2.36 -6.11
C SER A 43 10.07 1.45 -6.06
N GLY A 44 11.26 2.03 -5.97
CA GLY A 44 12.52 1.28 -5.82
C GLY A 44 12.55 0.46 -4.52
N GLN A 45 12.20 1.08 -3.39
CA GLN A 45 12.13 0.40 -2.09
C GLN A 45 11.12 -0.75 -2.10
N ALA A 46 9.99 -0.58 -2.80
CA ALA A 46 8.98 -1.62 -2.91
C ALA A 46 9.44 -2.82 -3.75
N GLN A 47 10.22 -2.57 -4.79
CA GLN A 47 10.81 -3.63 -5.61
C GLN A 47 11.92 -4.36 -4.84
N GLU A 48 12.83 -3.61 -4.20
CA GLU A 48 13.91 -4.16 -3.37
C GLU A 48 13.36 -5.00 -2.22
N TRP A 49 12.40 -4.48 -1.47
CA TRP A 49 11.76 -5.22 -0.39
C TRP A 49 11.13 -6.52 -0.90
N ALA A 50 10.46 -6.47 -2.05
CA ALA A 50 9.82 -7.65 -2.61
C ALA A 50 10.85 -8.69 -3.07
N GLU A 51 11.97 -8.26 -3.64
CA GLU A 51 13.09 -9.13 -4.01
C GLU A 51 13.68 -9.84 -2.79
N ILE A 52 14.04 -9.09 -1.74
CA ILE A 52 14.59 -9.62 -0.48
C ILE A 52 13.66 -10.71 0.10
N HIS A 53 12.35 -10.49 0.07
CA HIS A 53 11.37 -11.37 0.69
C HIS A 53 10.77 -12.41 -0.26
N SER A 54 11.32 -12.58 -1.47
CA SER A 54 10.81 -13.48 -2.50
C SER A 54 9.31 -13.30 -2.77
N VAL A 55 8.86 -12.05 -2.77
CA VAL A 55 7.50 -11.61 -3.13
C VAL A 55 7.52 -11.16 -4.59
N PHE A 56 6.61 -11.68 -5.41
CA PHE A 56 6.42 -11.14 -6.75
C PHE A 56 5.93 -9.69 -6.63
N CYS A 57 6.63 -8.74 -7.26
CA CYS A 57 6.22 -7.34 -7.31
C CYS A 57 6.08 -6.88 -8.78
N ARG A 58 4.98 -6.19 -9.07
CA ARG A 58 4.78 -5.51 -10.36
C ARG A 58 4.18 -4.14 -10.14
N ILE A 59 4.92 -3.12 -10.54
CA ILE A 59 4.46 -1.75 -10.64
C ILE A 59 4.08 -1.49 -12.10
N SER A 60 2.85 -1.05 -12.34
CA SER A 60 2.26 -0.92 -13.67
C SER A 60 1.46 0.36 -13.80
N ASN A 61 0.99 0.66 -15.03
CA ASN A 61 0.23 1.85 -15.34
C ASN A 61 0.93 3.13 -14.83
N ARG A 62 2.22 3.31 -15.17
CA ARG A 62 3.05 4.44 -14.71
C ARG A 62 3.07 4.61 -13.18
N GLY A 63 2.92 3.52 -12.43
CA GLY A 63 2.92 3.54 -10.98
C GLY A 63 1.55 3.75 -10.33
N HIS A 64 0.45 3.80 -11.10
CA HIS A 64 -0.90 3.87 -10.54
C HIS A 64 -1.39 2.52 -9.99
N HIS A 65 -0.74 1.40 -10.32
CA HIS A 65 -1.16 0.08 -9.86
C HIS A 65 0.02 -0.81 -9.49
N TRP A 66 0.07 -1.20 -8.22
CA TRP A 66 1.13 -1.99 -7.61
C TRP A 66 0.54 -3.33 -7.17
N LYS A 67 1.17 -4.41 -7.60
CA LYS A 67 0.74 -5.77 -7.27
C LYS A 67 1.85 -6.53 -6.57
N PHE A 68 1.50 -7.19 -5.46
CA PHE A 68 2.37 -8.06 -4.69
C PHE A 68 1.74 -9.45 -4.57
N GLN A 69 2.54 -10.52 -4.68
CA GLN A 69 2.03 -11.89 -4.61
C GLN A 69 3.05 -12.86 -4.03
N ARG A 70 2.63 -13.70 -3.08
CA ARG A 70 3.42 -14.80 -2.51
C ARG A 70 2.49 -15.85 -1.91
N ASN A 71 2.79 -17.14 -2.10
CA ASN A 71 2.06 -18.26 -1.47
C ASN A 71 0.52 -18.21 -1.60
N GLY A 72 0.01 -17.76 -2.76
CA GLY A 72 -1.43 -17.64 -3.01
C GLY A 72 -2.09 -16.40 -2.42
N ILE A 73 -1.35 -15.57 -1.67
CA ILE A 73 -1.81 -14.28 -1.16
C ILE A 73 -1.51 -13.19 -2.19
N HIS A 74 -2.50 -12.34 -2.47
CA HIS A 74 -2.44 -11.29 -3.49
C HIS A 74 -2.78 -9.95 -2.85
N VAL A 75 -1.90 -8.97 -3.00
CA VAL A 75 -2.16 -7.59 -2.58
C VAL A 75 -2.07 -6.67 -3.78
N GLU A 76 -3.12 -5.89 -4.02
CA GLU A 76 -3.19 -4.89 -5.09
C GLU A 76 -3.42 -3.51 -4.47
N TRP A 77 -2.66 -2.51 -4.92
CA TRP A 77 -2.73 -1.16 -4.39
C TRP A 77 -2.70 -0.10 -5.48
N TRP A 78 -3.56 0.91 -5.31
CA TRP A 78 -3.68 2.08 -6.18
C TRP A 78 -3.32 3.34 -5.38
N PRO A 79 -2.08 3.85 -5.51
CA PRO A 79 -1.60 4.98 -4.69
C PRO A 79 -2.48 6.23 -4.79
N GLU A 80 -2.95 6.54 -5.99
CA GLU A 80 -3.76 7.74 -6.28
C GLU A 80 -5.08 7.74 -5.51
N SER A 81 -5.81 6.62 -5.50
CA SER A 81 -7.09 6.48 -4.79
C SER A 81 -6.93 6.00 -3.34
N ALA A 82 -5.68 5.73 -2.94
CA ALA A 82 -5.33 5.12 -1.66
C ALA A 82 -6.09 3.81 -1.39
N LYS A 83 -6.43 3.05 -2.44
CA LYS A 83 -7.18 1.80 -2.31
C LYS A 83 -6.19 0.63 -2.29
N CYS A 84 -6.21 -0.17 -1.22
CA CYS A 84 -5.49 -1.43 -1.12
C CYS A 84 -6.50 -2.58 -1.01
N VAL A 85 -6.30 -3.66 -1.75
CA VAL A 85 -7.18 -4.84 -1.77
C VAL A 85 -6.33 -6.08 -1.55
N ILE A 86 -6.83 -6.98 -0.70
CA ILE A 86 -6.19 -8.25 -0.37
C ILE A 86 -7.06 -9.37 -0.94
N ASN A 87 -6.45 -10.34 -1.63
CA ASN A 87 -7.10 -11.50 -2.24
C ASN A 87 -8.32 -11.16 -3.10
N ARG A 88 -8.24 -10.04 -3.84
CA ARG A 88 -9.30 -9.50 -4.70
C ARG A 88 -10.61 -9.16 -3.98
N ASP A 89 -10.59 -9.05 -2.66
CA ASP A 89 -11.74 -8.59 -1.89
C ASP A 89 -11.94 -7.08 -2.06
N GLN A 90 -12.70 -6.72 -3.09
CA GLN A 90 -13.00 -5.33 -3.42
C GLN A 90 -13.89 -4.64 -2.37
N THR A 91 -14.59 -5.41 -1.53
CA THR A 91 -15.53 -4.90 -0.54
C THR A 91 -14.84 -4.51 0.76
N ASN A 92 -13.75 -5.19 1.11
CA ASN A 92 -12.96 -4.94 2.31
C ASN A 92 -11.61 -4.28 2.00
N GLY A 93 -11.61 -3.32 1.09
CA GLY A 93 -10.42 -2.54 0.78
C GLY A 93 -9.93 -1.73 1.99
N VAL A 94 -8.61 -1.64 2.13
CA VAL A 94 -7.90 -0.85 3.15
C VAL A 94 -7.49 0.49 2.54
N HIS A 95 -7.72 1.58 3.25
CA HIS A 95 -7.33 2.91 2.81
C HIS A 95 -5.86 3.19 3.17
N VAL A 96 -4.99 3.19 2.16
CA VAL A 96 -3.52 3.24 2.29
C VAL A 96 -2.98 4.37 1.42
N HIS A 97 -2.45 5.42 2.05
CA HIS A 97 -2.02 6.65 1.39
C HIS A 97 -0.60 6.59 0.84
N GLU A 98 0.25 5.75 1.42
CA GLU A 98 1.68 5.74 1.16
C GLU A 98 2.28 4.36 1.38
N PHE A 99 3.43 4.12 0.73
CA PHE A 99 4.08 2.82 0.77
C PHE A 99 4.47 2.36 2.19
N PRO A 100 4.95 3.22 3.12
CA PRO A 100 5.20 2.79 4.50
C PRO A 100 3.99 2.15 5.19
N GLN A 101 2.78 2.69 4.95
CA GLN A 101 1.55 2.07 5.43
C GLN A 101 1.26 0.73 4.74
N LEU A 102 1.49 0.66 3.42
CA LEU A 102 1.34 -0.58 2.66
C LEU A 102 2.30 -1.65 3.18
N LEU A 103 3.54 -1.29 3.48
CA LEU A 103 4.59 -2.21 3.92
C LEU A 103 4.20 -2.95 5.19
N VAL A 104 3.54 -2.29 6.15
CA VAL A 104 3.01 -2.95 7.36
C VAL A 104 1.97 -4.02 6.99
N ILE A 105 1.13 -3.75 6.00
CA ILE A 105 0.16 -4.73 5.48
C ILE A 105 0.89 -5.87 4.78
N LEU A 106 1.86 -5.58 3.91
CA LEU A 106 2.61 -6.60 3.18
C LEU A 106 3.36 -7.54 4.14
N LYS A 107 4.03 -6.99 5.17
CA LYS A 107 4.71 -7.76 6.21
C LYS A 107 3.78 -8.72 6.93
N ARG A 108 2.60 -8.23 7.33
CA ARG A 108 1.57 -9.04 7.98
C ARG A 108 1.01 -10.13 7.05
N GLU A 109 0.61 -9.75 5.84
CA GLU A 109 -0.07 -10.68 4.92
C GLU A 109 0.89 -11.74 4.39
N PHE A 110 2.17 -11.42 4.22
CA PHE A 110 3.17 -12.38 3.76
C PHE A 110 3.97 -13.04 4.87
N ASP A 111 3.64 -12.76 6.14
CA ASP A 111 4.28 -13.32 7.33
C ASP A 111 5.81 -13.16 7.30
N VAL A 112 6.26 -11.90 7.13
CA VAL A 112 7.68 -11.54 7.09
C VAL A 112 8.00 -10.46 8.12
N GLU A 113 9.11 -10.68 8.83
CA GLU A 113 9.72 -9.74 9.76
C GLU A 113 10.89 -9.01 9.09
N ASP A 114 11.39 -7.94 9.73
CA ASP A 114 12.57 -7.17 9.28
C ASP A 114 13.89 -7.90 9.54
#